data_AF-A0A3M2ZF73-F1
#
_entry.id   AF-A0A3M2ZF73-F1
#
_cell.length_a   1.000
_cell.length_b   1.000
_cell.length_c   1.000
_cell.angle_alpha   90.00
_cell.angle_beta   90.00
_cell.angle_gamma   90.00
#
_symmetry.space_group_name_H-M   'P 1'
#
loop_
_entity.id
_entity.type
_entity.pdbx_description
1 polymer ?
#
loop_
_entity_poly.entity_id
_entity_poly.type
_entity_poly.pdbx_seq_one_letter_code
_entity_poly.pdbx_strand_id
1 'polypeptide(L)' 'MTLLLNGEQIIGHRMKLTANLKIEADELGGQTSGTDKSHKGFKPKTLTVALTIPYKSLENLRTIMRLAEATA' A
#
# COMPACT_ATOMS: atom_id res chain seq x y z
N MET A 1 -5.23 -5.11 -16.26
CA MET A 1 -4.43 -4.80 -15.06
C MET A 1 -5.08 -5.51 -13.89
N THR A 2 -4.31 -6.27 -13.11
CA THR A 2 -4.83 -7.13 -12.04
C THR A 2 -4.18 -6.72 -10.73
N LEU A 3 -4.99 -6.38 -9.72
CA LEU A 3 -4.53 -6.09 -8.36
C LEU A 3 -4.75 -7.34 -7.50
N LEU A 4 -3.70 -7.76 -6.80
CA LEU A 4 -3.76 -8.82 -5.81
C LEU A 4 -3.43 -8.23 -4.43
N LEU A 5 -4.25 -8.51 -3.43
CA LEU A 5 -3.94 -8.22 -2.03
C LEU A 5 -3.82 -9.56 -1.29
N ASN A 6 -2.65 -9.83 -0.71
CA ASN A 6 -2.36 -11.10 -0.05
C ASN A 6 -2.67 -12.35 -0.91
N GLY A 7 -2.38 -12.27 -2.22
CA GLY A 7 -2.67 -13.35 -3.19
C GLY A 7 -4.12 -13.41 -3.68
N GLU A 8 -5.02 -12.60 -3.11
CA GLU A 8 -6.43 -12.56 -3.49
C GLU A 8 -6.72 -11.46 -4.51
N GLN A 9 -7.45 -11.80 -5.57
CA GLN A 9 -7.72 -10.87 -6.65
C GLN A 9 -8.79 -9.85 -6.29
N ILE A 10 -8.47 -8.57 -6.48
CA ILE A 10 -9.40 -7.47 -6.27
C ILE A 10 -10.17 -7.20 -7.57
N ILE A 11 -11.48 -7.43 -7.51
CA ILE A 11 -12.37 -7.29 -8.66
C ILE A 11 -13.20 -6.00 -8.51
N GLY A 12 -13.09 -5.12 -9.49
CA GLY A 12 -13.85 -3.87 -9.53
C GLY A 12 -13.72 -3.15 -10.87
N HIS A 13 -14.57 -2.17 -11.08
CA HIS A 13 -14.60 -1.33 -12.28
C HIS A 13 -13.95 0.02 -12.01
N ARG A 14 -13.46 0.68 -13.06
CA ARG A 14 -12.87 2.03 -12.99
C ARG A 14 -11.80 2.17 -11.91
N MET A 15 -10.94 1.15 -11.80
CA MET A 15 -9.90 1.11 -10.79
C MET A 15 -8.87 2.22 -11.02
N LYS A 16 -8.63 3.04 -10.00
CA LYS A 16 -7.56 4.03 -9.93
C LYS A 16 -6.64 3.68 -8.77
N LEU A 17 -5.34 3.60 -9.08
CA LEU A 17 -4.29 3.28 -8.15
C LEU A 17 -3.39 4.50 -7.95
N THR A 18 -3.23 4.95 -6.70
CA THR A 18 -2.30 6.02 -6.34
C THR A 18 -1.29 5.48 -5.33
N ALA A 19 -0.03 5.39 -5.74
CA ALA A 19 1.07 5.02 -4.85
C ALA A 19 1.81 6.28 -4.41
N ASN A 20 1.91 6.51 -3.11
CA ASN A 20 2.67 7.62 -2.53
C ASN A 20 3.93 7.06 -1.86
N LEU A 21 5.10 7.50 -2.34
CA LEU A 21 6.40 7.20 -1.75
C LEU A 21 7.01 8.50 -1.24
N LYS A 22 7.13 8.65 0.08
CA LYS A 22 7.85 9.78 0.66
C LYS A 22 9.35 9.51 0.61
N ILE A 23 10.05 10.08 -0.36
CA ILE A 23 11.52 10.08 -0.40
C ILE A 23 11.98 11.36 0.30
N GLU A 24 12.34 11.26 1.57
CA GLU A 24 13.13 12.33 2.20
C GLU A 24 14.59 12.13 1.81
N ALA A 25 15.16 13.16 1.20
CA ALA A 25 16.60 13.28 1.02
C ALA A 25 17.20 13.62 2.40
N ASP A 26 18.03 12.73 2.94
CA ASP A 26 19.00 13.15 3.96
C ASP A 26 19.84 14.24 3.28
N GLU A 27 19.79 15.47 3.79
CA GLU A 27 20.87 16.41 3.51
C GLU A 27 22.16 15.76 4.03
N LEU A 28 22.98 15.29 3.09
CA LEU A 28 24.34 14.82 3.31
C LEU A 28 25.21 16.04 3.68
N GLY A 29 24.95 16.61 4.84
CA GLY A 29 25.68 17.70 5.44
C GLY A 29 26.46 17.21 6.66
N GLY A 30 27.75 16.95 6.47
CA GLY A 30 28.73 16.95 7.55
C GLY A 30 29.15 15.56 8.04
N GLN A 31 30.45 15.30 7.89
CA GLN A 31 31.15 14.16 8.47
C GLN A 31 30.81 13.94 9.95
N THR A 32 30.42 12.73 10.33
CA THR A 32 30.95 12.08 11.55
C THR A 32 30.96 10.57 11.34
N SER A 33 32.12 9.97 11.62
CA SER A 33 32.33 8.53 11.64
C SER A 33 31.58 7.91 12.82
N GLY A 34 30.71 6.94 12.55
CA GLY A 34 30.02 6.17 13.57
C GLY A 34 29.31 4.97 12.96
N THR A 35 29.96 3.81 13.01
CA THR A 35 29.33 2.52 12.72
C THR A 35 28.27 2.25 13.77
N ASP A 36 27.00 2.48 13.46
CA ASP A 36 25.92 1.81 14.16
C ASP A 36 24.67 1.72 13.30
N LYS A 37 24.03 0.57 13.39
CA LYS A 37 22.89 0.10 12.61
C LYS A 37 21.74 1.10 12.63
N SER A 38 21.73 2.05 11.71
CA SER A 38 20.50 2.75 11.36
C SER A 38 19.58 1.73 10.68
N HIS A 39 18.67 1.15 11.46
CA HIS A 39 17.37 0.72 10.95
C HIS A 39 16.74 1.94 10.25
N LYS A 40 17.13 2.19 9.00
CA LYS A 40 16.51 3.16 8.11
C LYS A 40 15.11 2.63 7.84
N GLY A 41 14.19 3.02 8.71
CA GLY A 41 12.83 2.53 8.79
C GLY A 41 12.22 2.42 7.41
N PHE A 42 11.61 1.28 7.13
CA PHE A 42 10.84 1.06 5.93
C PHE A 42 9.78 2.16 5.87
N LYS A 43 10.02 3.19 5.05
CA LYS A 43 9.08 4.32 4.93
C LYS A 43 7.74 3.75 4.43
N PRO A 44 6.60 4.10 5.04
CA PRO A 44 5.31 3.60 4.61
C PRO A 44 5.10 3.97 3.15
N LYS A 45 4.95 2.96 2.28
CA LYS A 45 4.44 3.16 0.92
C LYS A 45 2.93 3.12 1.01
N THR A 46 2.27 4.26 1.00
CA THR A 46 0.81 4.30 1.04
C THR A 46 0.27 4.00 -0.35
N LEU A 47 -0.58 2.98 -0.45
CA LEU A 47 -1.27 2.63 -1.68
C LEU A 47 -2.77 2.91 -1.51
N THR A 48 -3.28 3.90 -2.24
CA THR A 48 -4.71 4.21 -2.26
C THR A 48 -5.33 3.57 -3.50
N VAL A 49 -6.33 2.72 -3.30
CA VAL A 49 -7.09 2.08 -4.37
C VAL A 49 -8.51 2.62 -4.36
N ALA A 50 -8.96 3.19 -5.47
CA ALA A 50 -10.35 3.59 -5.68
C ALA A 50 -10.95 2.72 -6.79
N LEU A 51 -12.10 2.08 -6.54
CA LEU A 51 -12.77 1.19 -7.50
C LEU A 51 -14.29 1.19 -7.27
N THR A 52 -15.04 0.74 -8.26
CA THR A 52 -16.50 0.59 -8.17
C THR A 52 -16.90 -0.88 -8.21
N ILE A 53 -17.69 -1.31 -7.21
CA ILE A 53 -18.27 -2.65 -7.15
C ILE A 53 -19.78 -2.53 -7.43
N PRO A 54 -20.33 -3.23 -8.44
CA PRO A 54 -21.77 -3.27 -8.64
C PRO A 54 -22.46 -3.91 -7.43
N TYR A 55 -23.62 -3.38 -7.04
CA TYR A 55 -24.38 -3.88 -5.89
C TYR A 55 -24.67 -5.40 -5.93
N LYS A 56 -24.89 -5.94 -7.15
CA LYS A 56 -25.12 -7.38 -7.37
C LYS A 56 -23.91 -8.26 -7.03
N SER A 57 -22.71 -7.69 -6.98
CA SER A 57 -21.44 -8.39 -6.73
C SER A 57 -21.04 -8.31 -5.25
N LEU A 58 -21.96 -8.67 -4.37
CA LEU A 58 -21.80 -8.52 -2.92
C LEU A 58 -20.60 -9.31 -2.35
N GLU A 59 -20.26 -10.45 -2.95
CA GLU A 59 -19.13 -11.29 -2.55
C GLU A 59 -17.79 -10.55 -2.72
N ASN A 60 -17.66 -9.75 -3.77
CA ASN A 60 -16.45 -8.96 -4.01
C ASN A 60 -16.28 -7.85 -2.96
N LEU A 61 -17.39 -7.22 -2.55
CA LEU A 61 -17.38 -6.21 -1.49
C LEU A 61 -16.99 -6.84 -0.14
N ARG A 62 -17.60 -7.98 0.22
CA ARG A 62 -17.27 -8.71 1.45
C ARG A 62 -15.80 -9.13 1.50
N THR A 63 -15.29 -9.63 0.38
CA THR A 63 -13.88 -10.02 0.25
C THR A 63 -12.94 -8.86 0.55
N ILE A 64 -13.18 -7.70 -0.05
CA ILE A 64 -12.36 -6.51 0.16
C ILE A 64 -12.44 -6.02 1.61
N MET A 65 -13.64 -5.99 2.20
CA MET A 65 -13.79 -5.58 3.60
C MET A 65 -13.07 -6.54 4.55
N ARG A 66 -13.20 -7.85 4.34
CA ARG A 66 -12.47 -8.87 5.12
C ARG A 66 -10.95 -8.68 5.03
N LEU A 67 -10.43 -8.40 3.83
CA LEU A 67 -9.00 -8.14 3.64
C LEU A 67 -8.54 -6.82 4.29
N ALA A 68 -9.38 -5.79 4.30
CA ALA A 68 -9.07 -4.50 4.91
C ALA A 68 -9.09 -4.57 6.45
N GLU A 69 -9.97 -5.37 7.03
CA GLU A 69 -10.08 -5.60 8.47
C GLU A 69 -9.09 -6.64 9.01
N ALA A 70 -8.46 -7.42 8.12
CA ALA A 70 -7.45 -8.39 8.52
C ALA A 70 -6.22 -7.69 9.11
N THR A 71 -6.14 -7.66 10.43
CA THR A 71 -4.95 -7.26 11.18
C THR A 71 -3.94 -8.41 11.23
N ALA A 72 -2.66 -8.10 11.03
CA ALA A 72 -1.56 -9.05 11.23
C ALA A 72 -1.29 -9.33 12.71
#